data_AF-A0A1G5CJH9-F1
#
_entry.id   AF-A0A1G5CJH9-F1
#
_cell.length_a   1.000
_cell.length_b   1.000
_cell.length_c   1.000
_cell.angle_alpha   90.00
_cell.angle_beta   90.00
_cell.angle_gamma   90.00
#
_symmetry.space_group_name_H-M   'P 1'
#
loop_
_entity.id
_entity.type
_entity.pdbx_description
1 polymer ?
#
loop_
_entity_poly.entity_id
_entity_poly.type
_entity_poly.pdbx_seq_one_letter_code
_entity_poly.pdbx_strand_id
1 'polypeptide(L)'
;MNRLPVAVPHRVIGRQVHVDVPLCLGGAARETAVAVQFLRECQSQRFRTHWEIAYEGRARDDDPLDTYEASYVRMLHHLPPPVQRADEPDELRDWRTSYAAFPAGMLYHRRGPDFITVMDRRERPASARFTLDHPDLLATFATVQEPTALGELDAVQREAVDLLAAERLALVADGWAVALPPRLHRWPVPCTGI
;
A
#
# COMPACT_ATOMS: atom_id res chain seq x y z
N MET A 1 -15.32 -14.75 3.76
CA MET A 1 -13.86 -14.97 3.78
C MET A 1 -13.27 -14.09 2.69
N ASN A 2 -12.51 -13.04 3.03
CA ASN A 2 -11.83 -12.24 2.00
C ASN A 2 -10.66 -13.06 1.47
N ARG A 3 -10.80 -13.56 0.25
CA ARG A 3 -9.76 -14.28 -0.48
C ARG A 3 -8.71 -13.27 -0.92
N LEU A 4 -7.42 -13.63 -0.86
CA LEU A 4 -6.37 -12.80 -1.44
C LEU A 4 -6.64 -12.58 -2.94
N PRO A 5 -6.27 -11.42 -3.52
CA PRO A 5 -6.45 -11.16 -4.94
C PRO A 5 -5.82 -12.26 -5.80
N VAL A 6 -6.60 -12.80 -6.75
CA VAL A 6 -6.15 -13.88 -7.65
C VAL A 6 -5.22 -13.40 -8.78
N ALA A 7 -5.10 -12.08 -8.96
CA ALA A 7 -4.27 -11.47 -9.99
C ALA A 7 -2.76 -11.66 -9.74
N VAL A 8 -2.35 -11.95 -8.50
CA VAL A 8 -0.96 -12.23 -8.13
C VAL A 8 -0.80 -13.74 -7.94
N PRO A 9 0.03 -14.44 -8.73
CA PRO A 9 0.35 -15.85 -8.49
C PRO A 9 1.02 -16.06 -7.13
N HIS A 10 0.41 -16.87 -6.28
CA HIS A 10 0.92 -17.13 -4.93
C HIS A 10 0.46 -18.47 -4.37
N ARG A 11 1.19 -18.93 -3.36
CA ARG A 11 0.84 -20.08 -2.53
C ARG A 11 0.68 -19.66 -1.07
N VAL A 12 -0.33 -20.25 -0.41
CA VAL A 12 -0.58 -20.03 1.02
C VAL A 12 -0.19 -21.29 1.79
N ILE A 13 0.73 -21.14 2.75
CA ILE A 13 1.19 -22.22 3.64
C ILE A 13 0.98 -21.76 5.07
N GLY A 14 -0.11 -22.22 5.70
CA GLY A 14 -0.51 -21.77 7.03
C GLY A 14 -0.77 -20.26 7.09
N ARG A 15 0.07 -19.51 7.83
CA ARG A 15 0.02 -18.03 7.92
C ARG A 15 1.07 -17.34 7.05
N GLN A 16 1.63 -18.05 6.07
CA GLN A 16 2.59 -17.49 5.13
C GLN A 16 2.01 -17.44 3.73
N VAL A 17 2.33 -16.36 3.03
CA VAL A 17 2.08 -16.19 1.60
C VAL A 17 3.43 -16.15 0.92
N HIS A 18 3.60 -16.98 -0.10
CA HIS A 18 4.78 -17.00 -0.97
C HIS A 18 4.32 -16.57 -2.35
N VAL A 19 4.81 -15.44 -2.82
CA VAL A 19 4.51 -14.93 -4.17
C VAL A 19 5.43 -15.64 -5.15
N ASP A 20 4.85 -16.25 -6.19
CA ASP A 20 5.59 -17.09 -7.13
C ASP A 20 6.30 -16.28 -8.23
N VAL A 21 6.01 -14.98 -8.33
CA VAL A 21 6.59 -14.05 -9.30
C VAL A 21 7.09 -12.77 -8.60
N PRO A 22 8.17 -12.14 -9.08
CA PRO A 22 8.54 -10.81 -8.63
C PRO A 22 7.39 -9.81 -8.83
N LEU A 23 7.20 -8.90 -7.88
CA LEU A 23 6.20 -7.83 -7.99
C LEU A 23 6.87 -6.54 -8.47
N CYS A 24 6.29 -5.93 -9.50
CA CYS A 24 6.70 -4.62 -9.99
C CYS A 24 6.10 -3.52 -9.11
N LEU A 25 6.95 -2.68 -8.54
CA LEU A 25 6.55 -1.43 -7.88
C LEU A 25 7.25 -0.29 -8.61
N GLY A 26 6.49 0.61 -9.22
CA GLY A 26 7.04 1.70 -10.05
C GLY A 26 7.27 1.32 -11.52
N GLY A 27 6.90 0.09 -11.91
CA GLY A 27 6.79 -0.35 -13.32
C GLY A 27 5.43 0.02 -13.92
N ALA A 28 4.86 -0.86 -14.76
CA ALA A 28 3.54 -0.61 -15.35
C ALA A 28 2.47 -0.28 -14.29
N ALA A 29 1.71 0.80 -14.50
CA ALA A 29 0.81 1.37 -13.50
C ALA A 29 -0.21 0.39 -12.91
N ARG A 30 -0.82 -0.44 -13.76
CA ARG A 30 -1.79 -1.44 -13.29
C ARG A 30 -1.12 -2.49 -12.39
N GLU A 31 0.06 -2.96 -12.76
CA GLU A 31 0.79 -4.00 -12.03
C GLU A 31 1.20 -3.49 -10.65
N THR A 32 1.68 -2.25 -10.58
CA THR A 32 1.96 -1.57 -9.31
C THR A 32 0.70 -1.50 -8.44
N ALA A 33 -0.43 -1.07 -9.00
CA ALA A 33 -1.68 -0.98 -8.23
C ALA A 33 -2.16 -2.35 -7.71
N VAL A 34 -2.05 -3.39 -8.54
CA VAL A 34 -2.38 -4.79 -8.17
C VAL A 34 -1.45 -5.31 -7.08
N ALA A 35 -0.14 -5.08 -7.19
CA ALA A 35 0.83 -5.47 -6.18
C ALA A 35 0.55 -4.80 -4.83
N VAL A 36 0.28 -3.48 -4.83
CA VAL A 36 -0.07 -2.72 -3.63
C VAL A 36 -1.35 -3.25 -2.98
N GLN A 37 -2.40 -3.48 -3.77
CA GLN A 37 -3.64 -4.09 -3.28
C GLN A 37 -3.35 -5.45 -2.62
N PHE A 38 -2.61 -6.32 -3.30
CA PHE A 38 -2.29 -7.65 -2.79
C PHE A 38 -1.53 -7.62 -1.46
N LEU A 39 -0.47 -6.80 -1.38
CA LEU A 39 0.33 -6.65 -0.17
C LEU A 39 -0.50 -6.08 0.99
N ARG A 40 -1.38 -5.12 0.70
CA ARG A 40 -2.34 -4.55 1.66
C ARG A 40 -3.30 -5.61 2.20
N GLU A 41 -3.85 -6.48 1.35
CA GLU A 41 -4.72 -7.58 1.79
C GLU A 41 -3.96 -8.61 2.62
N CYS A 42 -2.73 -8.96 2.23
CA CYS A 42 -1.85 -9.82 3.03
C CYS A 42 -1.64 -9.25 4.44
N GLN A 43 -1.34 -7.95 4.54
CA GLN A 43 -1.17 -7.26 5.81
C GLN A 43 -2.45 -7.21 6.64
N SER A 44 -3.58 -6.88 6.02
CA SER A 44 -4.90 -6.83 6.65
C SER A 44 -5.26 -8.17 7.32
N GLN A 45 -4.90 -9.28 6.66
CA GLN A 45 -5.10 -10.64 7.16
C GLN A 45 -3.97 -11.16 8.06
N ARG A 46 -2.93 -10.33 8.27
CA ARG A 46 -1.71 -10.62 9.05
C ARG A 46 -0.94 -11.84 8.54
N PHE A 47 -0.90 -12.04 7.23
CA PHE A 47 0.00 -13.02 6.62
C PHE A 47 1.45 -12.52 6.72
N ARG A 48 2.39 -13.45 6.90
CA ARG A 48 3.80 -13.19 6.63
C ARG A 48 4.02 -13.39 5.13
N THR A 49 4.43 -12.34 4.43
CA THR A 49 4.50 -12.33 2.97
C THR A 49 5.95 -12.41 2.54
N HIS A 50 6.29 -13.41 1.73
CA HIS A 50 7.58 -13.55 1.08
C HIS A 50 7.39 -13.25 -0.40
N TRP A 51 8.05 -12.22 -0.89
CA TRP A 51 7.96 -11.76 -2.27
C TRP A 51 9.25 -11.05 -2.67
N GLU A 52 9.58 -11.04 -3.96
CA GLU A 52 10.73 -10.34 -4.52
C GLU A 52 10.27 -9.10 -5.27
N ILE A 53 11.04 -8.00 -5.18
CA ILE A 53 10.80 -6.83 -6.01
C ILE A 53 11.36 -7.06 -7.43
N ALA A 54 10.59 -6.68 -8.44
CA ALA A 54 11.06 -6.56 -9.82
C ALA A 54 11.57 -5.14 -10.04
N TYR A 55 12.83 -5.01 -10.45
CA TYR A 55 13.39 -3.75 -10.93
C TYR A 55 13.19 -3.69 -12.44
N GLU A 56 12.05 -3.20 -12.91
CA GLU A 56 11.87 -2.96 -14.33
C GLU A 56 12.57 -1.67 -14.74
N GLY A 57 13.78 -1.80 -15.30
CA GLY A 57 14.18 -1.08 -16.51
C GLY A 57 14.13 0.45 -16.53
N ARG A 58 14.41 1.14 -15.42
CA ARG A 58 14.84 2.56 -15.45
C ARG A 58 16.20 2.77 -14.80
N ALA A 59 17.19 1.96 -15.21
CA ALA A 59 18.54 2.47 -15.27
C ALA A 59 18.59 3.44 -16.47
N ARG A 60 18.29 4.71 -16.23
CA ARG A 60 18.83 5.76 -17.09
C ARG A 60 20.25 5.96 -16.58
N ASP A 61 21.23 5.55 -17.39
CA ASP A 61 22.64 5.80 -17.12
C ASP A 61 22.81 7.27 -16.67
N ASP A 62 23.43 7.47 -15.50
CA ASP A 62 23.77 8.74 -14.83
C ASP A 62 22.76 9.43 -13.86
N ASP A 63 21.92 8.71 -13.10
CA ASP A 63 21.31 9.29 -11.87
C ASP A 63 21.19 8.23 -10.74
N PRO A 64 21.79 8.45 -9.55
CA PRO A 64 21.73 7.46 -8.48
C PRO A 64 20.33 7.47 -7.88
N LEU A 65 19.55 6.40 -8.11
CA LEU A 65 18.21 6.23 -7.52
C LEU A 65 17.36 7.51 -7.66
N ASP A 66 17.01 7.80 -8.91
CA ASP A 66 16.09 8.86 -9.33
C ASP A 66 14.94 8.99 -8.31
N THR A 67 14.67 10.24 -7.88
CA THR A 67 13.83 10.67 -6.74
C THR A 67 12.48 9.93 -6.63
N TYR A 68 12.02 9.38 -7.75
CA TYR A 68 10.85 8.54 -7.90
C TYR A 68 10.89 7.25 -7.05
N GLU A 69 11.94 6.42 -7.10
CA GLU A 69 11.96 5.14 -6.35
C GLU A 69 11.99 5.36 -4.83
N ALA A 70 12.77 6.34 -4.37
CA ALA A 70 12.79 6.75 -2.96
C ALA A 70 11.41 7.24 -2.48
N SER A 71 10.63 7.89 -3.37
CA SER A 71 9.26 8.33 -3.06
C SER A 71 8.29 7.16 -2.87
N TYR A 72 8.43 6.07 -3.66
CA TYR A 72 7.61 4.87 -3.50
C TYR A 72 7.92 4.14 -2.21
N VAL A 73 9.20 3.96 -1.88
CA VAL A 73 9.59 3.32 -0.61
C VAL A 73 9.01 4.11 0.57
N ARG A 74 9.14 5.44 0.56
CA ARG A 74 8.53 6.29 1.60
C ARG A 74 7.01 6.19 1.65
N MET A 75 6.34 5.96 0.53
CA MET A 75 4.87 5.83 0.51
C MET A 75 4.39 4.43 0.93
N LEU A 76 5.16 3.39 0.63
CA LEU A 76 4.75 1.98 0.71
C LEU A 76 5.39 1.20 1.86
N HIS A 77 6.34 1.79 2.63
CA HIS A 77 7.02 1.07 3.71
C HIS A 77 6.11 0.54 4.83
N HIS A 78 4.84 0.96 4.87
CA HIS A 78 3.83 0.38 5.75
C HIS A 78 3.35 -1.01 5.32
N LEU A 79 3.61 -1.42 4.08
CA LEU A 79 3.27 -2.73 3.51
C LEU A 79 4.35 -3.79 3.80
N PRO A 80 4.04 -5.09 3.72
CA PRO A 80 5.03 -6.16 3.86
C PRO A 80 6.21 -5.95 2.89
N PRO A 81 7.45 -5.88 3.39
CA PRO A 81 8.63 -5.59 2.57
C PRO A 81 9.02 -6.79 1.69
N PRO A 82 9.77 -6.56 0.59
CA PRO A 82 10.33 -7.65 -0.19
C PRO A 82 11.43 -8.38 0.58
N VAL A 83 11.70 -9.62 0.18
CA VAL A 83 12.83 -10.41 0.72
C VAL A 83 14.16 -9.72 0.40
N GLN A 84 15.12 -9.89 1.29
CA GLN A 84 16.47 -9.35 1.13
C GLN A 84 17.17 -10.01 -0.07
N ARG A 85 17.86 -9.18 -0.88
CA ARG A 85 18.77 -9.64 -1.95
C ARG A 85 20.19 -9.16 -1.68
N ALA A 86 21.16 -9.85 -2.30
CA ALA A 86 22.53 -9.32 -2.37
C ALA A 86 22.52 -8.01 -3.17
N ASP A 87 23.33 -7.04 -2.73
CA ASP A 87 23.52 -5.75 -3.39
C ASP A 87 22.24 -4.91 -3.55
N GLU A 88 21.29 -5.06 -2.62
CA GLU A 88 20.07 -4.25 -2.61
C GLU A 88 20.33 -2.81 -2.09
N PRO A 89 19.54 -1.82 -2.55
CA PRO A 89 19.62 -0.45 -2.03
C PRO A 89 19.29 -0.36 -0.54
N ASP A 90 19.87 0.64 0.12
CA ASP A 90 19.68 0.91 1.55
C ASP A 90 18.20 1.19 1.89
N GLU A 91 17.44 1.75 0.96
CA GLU A 91 16.02 2.06 1.10
C GLU A 91 15.17 0.80 1.36
N LEU A 92 15.51 -0.34 0.75
CA LEU A 92 14.81 -1.60 1.01
C LEU A 92 15.13 -2.15 2.39
N ARG A 93 16.35 -1.92 2.88
CA ARG A 93 16.76 -2.27 4.24
C ARG A 93 16.01 -1.40 5.25
N ASP A 94 15.84 -0.12 4.95
CA ASP A 94 15.08 0.82 5.78
C ASP A 94 13.58 0.49 5.79
N TRP A 95 13.01 0.06 4.66
CA TRP A 95 11.65 -0.47 4.59
C TRP A 95 11.51 -1.67 5.53
N ARG A 96 12.36 -2.70 5.40
CA ARG A 96 12.31 -3.88 6.29
C ARG A 96 12.43 -3.51 7.77
N THR A 97 13.35 -2.61 8.09
CA THR A 97 13.61 -2.15 9.47
C THR A 97 12.40 -1.43 10.04
N SER A 98 11.84 -0.49 9.29
CA SER A 98 10.64 0.26 9.65
C SER A 98 9.46 -0.69 9.86
N TYR A 99 9.18 -1.54 8.86
CA TYR A 99 8.07 -2.48 8.91
C TYR A 99 8.17 -3.44 10.10
N ALA A 100 9.35 -3.98 10.39
CA ALA A 100 9.57 -4.89 11.52
C ALA A 100 9.21 -4.24 12.88
N ALA A 101 9.45 -2.93 13.03
CA ALA A 101 9.11 -2.21 14.26
C ALA A 101 7.60 -2.04 14.44
N PHE A 102 6.82 -1.90 13.35
CA PHE A 102 5.37 -1.69 13.46
C PHE A 102 4.52 -2.25 12.29
N PRO A 103 4.48 -3.59 12.10
CA PRO A 103 4.00 -4.25 10.86
C PRO A 103 2.54 -3.96 10.45
N ALA A 104 1.69 -3.51 11.36
CA ALA A 104 0.25 -3.34 11.12
C ALA A 104 -0.31 -2.01 11.66
N GLY A 105 0.55 -1.08 12.07
CA GLY A 105 0.10 0.14 12.73
C GLY A 105 0.59 1.44 12.09
N MET A 106 1.45 1.36 11.06
CA MET A 106 1.96 2.55 10.36
C MET A 106 0.90 3.24 9.53
N LEU A 107 0.06 2.47 8.84
CA LEU A 107 -1.07 3.01 8.09
C LEU A 107 -2.18 1.98 8.14
N TYR A 108 -3.40 2.39 8.50
CA TYR A 108 -4.57 1.51 8.48
C TYR A 108 -5.85 2.32 8.47
N HIS A 109 -6.94 1.70 8.00
CA HIS A 109 -8.27 2.27 8.12
C HIS A 109 -9.22 1.38 8.92
N ARG A 110 -10.26 2.01 9.47
CA ARG A 110 -11.41 1.37 10.12
C ARG A 110 -12.68 1.95 9.53
N ARG A 111 -13.64 1.08 9.26
CA ARG A 111 -14.95 1.46 8.74
C ARG A 111 -15.97 1.51 9.88
N GLY A 112 -16.57 2.67 10.09
CA GLY A 112 -17.83 2.85 10.82
C GLY A 112 -19.02 2.70 9.86
N PRO A 113 -20.26 2.92 10.35
CA PRO A 113 -21.46 2.86 9.52
C PRO A 113 -21.39 3.85 8.35
N ASP A 114 -21.15 5.12 8.67
CA ASP A 114 -21.23 6.23 7.73
C ASP A 114 -19.91 7.02 7.61
N PHE A 115 -18.81 6.44 8.09
CA PHE A 115 -17.49 7.08 8.01
C PHE A 115 -16.36 6.04 7.98
N ILE A 116 -15.19 6.49 7.53
CA ILE A 116 -13.93 5.73 7.61
C ILE A 116 -12.92 6.58 8.37
N THR A 117 -12.30 6.01 9.40
CA THR A 117 -11.12 6.63 10.02
C THR A 117 -9.87 6.02 9.43
N VAL A 118 -8.95 6.85 8.96
CA VAL A 118 -7.59 6.44 8.58
C VAL A 118 -6.60 6.96 9.61
N MET A 119 -5.70 6.09 10.07
CA MET A 119 -4.59 6.45 10.93
C MET A 119 -3.31 6.32 10.11
N ASP A 120 -2.56 7.41 10.01
CA ASP A 120 -1.25 7.46 9.38
C ASP A 120 -0.19 7.82 10.42
N ARG A 121 0.81 6.95 10.57
CA ARG A 121 1.93 7.01 11.49
C ARG A 121 3.24 6.65 10.80
N ARG A 122 3.25 6.64 9.46
CA ARG A 122 4.46 6.41 8.64
C ARG A 122 5.57 7.38 9.04
N GLU A 123 5.21 8.63 9.31
CA GLU A 123 6.10 9.67 9.82
C GLU A 123 5.65 10.06 11.24
N ARG A 124 6.28 9.51 12.29
CA ARG A 124 5.83 9.71 13.68
C ARG A 124 5.62 11.18 14.09
N PRO A 125 6.55 12.12 13.80
CA PRO A 125 6.35 13.53 14.15
C PRO A 125 5.15 14.18 13.45
N ALA A 126 4.71 13.61 12.33
CA ALA A 126 3.61 14.07 11.49
C ALA A 126 2.47 13.04 11.42
N SER A 127 2.26 12.27 12.51
CA SER A 127 1.18 11.30 12.56
C SER A 127 -0.17 12.01 12.42
N ALA A 128 -1.03 11.49 11.54
CA ALA A 128 -2.32 12.09 11.21
C ALA A 128 -3.47 11.10 11.40
N ARG A 129 -4.63 11.65 11.74
CA ARG A 129 -5.89 10.92 11.78
C ARG A 129 -6.89 11.62 10.86
N PHE A 130 -7.31 10.91 9.82
CA PHE A 130 -8.32 11.38 8.87
C PHE A 130 -9.66 10.74 9.18
N THR A 131 -10.72 11.51 9.01
CA THR A 131 -12.09 11.01 9.00
C THR A 131 -12.67 11.31 7.63
N LEU A 132 -13.01 10.25 6.88
CA LEU A 132 -13.74 10.34 5.62
C LEU A 132 -15.21 10.12 5.95
N ASP A 133 -16.03 11.15 5.83
CA ASP A 133 -17.47 11.14 6.11
C ASP A 133 -18.31 11.73 4.96
N HIS A 134 -17.68 12.42 4.00
CA HIS A 134 -18.34 12.84 2.78
C HIS A 134 -18.73 11.62 1.92
N PRO A 135 -19.99 11.50 1.46
CA PRO A 135 -20.47 10.33 0.70
C PRO A 135 -19.62 10.01 -0.53
N ASP A 136 -19.23 11.02 -1.31
CA ASP A 136 -18.42 10.81 -2.52
C ASP A 136 -17.00 10.34 -2.21
N LEU A 137 -16.39 10.83 -1.13
CA LEU A 137 -15.08 10.34 -0.67
C LEU A 137 -15.18 8.90 -0.18
N LEU A 138 -16.27 8.54 0.53
CA LEU A 138 -16.51 7.18 0.99
C LEU A 138 -16.71 6.20 -0.17
N ALA A 139 -17.52 6.60 -1.16
CA ALA A 139 -17.78 5.79 -2.35
C ALA A 139 -16.51 5.64 -3.19
N THR A 140 -15.76 6.72 -3.39
CA THR A 140 -14.48 6.70 -4.13
C THR A 140 -13.45 5.85 -3.40
N PHE A 141 -13.25 6.05 -2.10
CA PHE A 141 -12.31 5.27 -1.30
C PHE A 141 -12.66 3.78 -1.26
N ALA A 142 -13.96 3.43 -1.29
CA ALA A 142 -14.40 2.05 -1.43
C ALA A 142 -14.10 1.48 -2.82
N THR A 143 -14.30 2.28 -3.88
CA THR A 143 -14.00 1.91 -5.28
C THR A 143 -12.51 1.63 -5.45
N VAL A 144 -11.66 2.56 -5.05
CA VAL A 144 -10.20 2.42 -5.19
C VAL A 144 -9.58 1.47 -4.17
N GLN A 145 -10.36 0.74 -3.34
CA GLN A 145 -9.80 -0.43 -2.66
C GLN A 145 -9.27 -1.44 -3.68
N GLU A 146 -9.93 -1.55 -4.83
CA GLU A 146 -9.45 -2.32 -5.97
C GLU A 146 -8.66 -1.41 -6.93
N PRO A 147 -7.63 -1.92 -7.63
CA PRO A 147 -6.96 -1.20 -8.70
C PRO A 147 -7.99 -0.68 -9.71
N THR A 148 -8.09 0.63 -9.84
CA THR A 148 -9.11 1.29 -10.66
C THR A 148 -8.45 2.19 -11.68
N ALA A 149 -8.86 2.10 -12.95
CA ALA A 149 -8.37 3.01 -13.98
C ALA A 149 -9.01 4.39 -13.82
N LEU A 150 -8.23 5.47 -13.83
CA LEU A 150 -8.72 6.85 -13.69
C LEU A 150 -9.68 7.25 -14.83
N GLY A 151 -9.55 6.60 -16.00
CA GLY A 151 -10.45 6.80 -17.14
C GLY A 151 -11.86 6.22 -16.92
N GLU A 152 -12.02 5.31 -15.96
CA GLU A 152 -13.32 4.73 -15.60
C GLU A 152 -14.06 5.55 -14.53
N LEU A 153 -13.35 6.49 -13.89
CA LEU A 153 -13.92 7.37 -12.87
C LEU A 153 -14.66 8.55 -13.50
N ASP A 154 -15.72 9.03 -12.85
CA ASP A 154 -16.31 10.31 -13.19
C ASP A 154 -15.47 11.51 -12.66
N ALA A 155 -15.94 12.74 -12.90
CA ALA A 155 -15.21 13.93 -12.49
C ALA A 155 -15.13 14.08 -10.96
N VAL A 156 -16.20 13.75 -10.24
CA VAL A 156 -16.28 13.84 -8.77
C VAL A 156 -15.35 12.80 -8.14
N GLN A 157 -15.36 11.58 -8.67
CA GLN A 157 -14.48 10.51 -8.23
C GLN A 157 -13.01 10.82 -8.49
N ARG A 158 -12.67 11.47 -9.62
CA ARG A 158 -11.29 11.92 -9.87
C ARG A 158 -10.83 12.96 -8.87
N GLU A 159 -11.65 13.98 -8.58
CA GLU A 159 -11.34 14.97 -7.55
C GLU A 159 -11.16 14.32 -6.17
N ALA A 160 -12.03 13.37 -5.83
CA ALA A 160 -11.90 12.58 -4.61
C ALA A 160 -10.60 11.77 -4.57
N VAL A 161 -10.17 11.17 -5.68
CA VAL A 161 -8.86 10.50 -5.77
C VAL A 161 -7.71 11.47 -5.58
N ASP A 162 -7.77 12.66 -6.18
CA ASP A 162 -6.73 13.68 -6.03
C ASP A 162 -6.58 14.12 -4.57
N LEU A 163 -7.70 14.32 -3.86
CA LEU A 163 -7.70 14.60 -2.41
C LEU A 163 -7.07 13.44 -1.61
N LEU A 164 -7.45 12.20 -1.91
CA LEU A 164 -6.87 11.03 -1.24
C LEU A 164 -5.37 10.88 -1.54
N ALA A 165 -4.93 11.19 -2.75
CA ALA A 165 -3.52 11.12 -3.15
C ALA A 165 -2.69 12.23 -2.50
N ALA A 166 -3.23 13.45 -2.41
CA ALA A 166 -2.59 14.57 -1.72
C ALA A 166 -2.30 14.23 -0.25
N GLU A 167 -3.23 13.54 0.41
CA GLU A 167 -3.06 13.05 1.79
C GLU A 167 -2.30 11.70 1.89
N ARG A 168 -1.73 11.22 0.77
CA ARG A 168 -0.99 9.95 0.67
C ARG A 168 -1.82 8.75 1.14
N LEU A 169 -3.13 8.78 0.94
CA LEU A 169 -4.08 7.70 1.27
C LEU A 169 -4.42 6.85 0.05
N ALA A 170 -4.18 7.37 -1.15
CA ALA A 170 -4.20 6.63 -2.41
C ALA A 170 -2.86 6.79 -3.14
N LEU A 171 -2.45 5.73 -3.84
CA LEU A 171 -1.38 5.80 -4.82
C LEU A 171 -2.01 6.01 -6.19
N VAL A 172 -1.47 6.98 -6.93
CA VAL A 172 -1.78 7.20 -8.35
C VAL A 172 -0.50 6.96 -9.15
N ALA A 173 -0.55 6.01 -10.08
CA ALA A 173 0.55 5.67 -10.98
C ALA A 173 -0.01 5.47 -12.40
N ASP A 174 0.59 6.09 -13.41
CA ASP A 174 0.20 6.13 -14.84
C ASP A 174 -1.27 5.75 -15.16
N GLY A 175 -2.22 6.55 -14.66
CA GLY A 175 -3.64 6.39 -14.98
C GLY A 175 -4.39 5.35 -14.14
N TRP A 176 -3.78 4.79 -13.10
CA TRP A 176 -4.39 3.88 -12.15
C TRP A 176 -4.36 4.44 -10.73
N ALA A 177 -5.39 4.15 -9.95
CA ALA A 177 -5.50 4.50 -8.53
C ALA A 177 -5.71 3.25 -7.67
N VAL A 178 -5.11 3.24 -6.48
CA VAL A 178 -5.36 2.24 -5.45
C VAL A 178 -5.21 2.83 -4.04
N ALA A 179 -6.09 2.46 -3.12
CA ALA A 179 -6.02 2.84 -1.72
C ALA A 179 -4.84 2.16 -1.03
N LEU A 180 -4.07 2.94 -0.26
CA LEU A 180 -2.92 2.48 0.51
C LEU A 180 -3.25 1.85 1.87
N PRO A 181 -4.19 2.38 2.69
CA PRO A 181 -4.37 1.91 4.05
C PRO A 181 -5.07 0.53 4.10
N PRO A 182 -4.46 -0.52 4.68
CA PRO A 182 -5.13 -1.79 4.91
C PRO A 182 -6.30 -1.64 5.89
N ARG A 183 -7.34 -2.47 5.70
CA ARG A 183 -8.44 -2.56 6.66
C ARG A 183 -7.97 -3.29 7.91
N LEU A 184 -8.11 -2.67 9.08
CA LEU A 184 -7.78 -3.33 10.33
C LEU A 184 -8.95 -4.21 10.80
N HIS A 185 -8.81 -5.54 10.69
CA HIS A 185 -9.83 -6.49 11.16
C HIS A 185 -9.72 -6.84 12.65
N ARG A 186 -8.56 -6.64 13.27
CA ARG A 186 -8.29 -7.00 14.67
C ARG A 186 -7.35 -5.98 15.30
N TRP A 187 -7.61 -5.59 16.55
CA TRP A 187 -6.72 -4.69 17.29
C TRP A 187 -5.33 -5.32 17.52
N PRO A 188 -4.23 -4.59 17.31
CA PRO A 188 -2.91 -5.01 17.83
C PRO A 188 -2.86 -4.81 19.35
N VAL A 189 -2.73 -5.90 20.12
CA VAL A 189 -2.68 -5.86 21.58
C VAL A 189 -1.21 -5.85 22.03
N PRO A 190 -0.79 -5.02 23.00
CA PRO A 190 -1.60 -4.15 23.85
C PRO A 190 -2.05 -2.86 23.14
N CYS A 191 -3.29 -2.45 23.44
CA CYS A 191 -3.78 -1.10 23.16
C CYS A 191 -3.08 -0.11 24.10
N THR A 192 -1.81 0.18 23.90
CA THR A 192 -1.22 1.34 24.57
C THR A 192 -1.81 2.57 23.87
N GLY A 193 -2.81 3.18 24.53
CA GLY A 193 -3.24 4.53 24.22
C GLY A 193 -2.01 5.44 24.18
N ILE A 194 -1.98 6.31 23.18
CA ILE A 194 -1.10 7.48 23.21
C ILE A 194 -1.58 8.37 24.35
#